data_AF-A0A9E1XE52-F1
#
_entry.id   AF-A0A9E1XE52-F1
#
_cell.length_a   1.000
_cell.length_b   1.000
_cell.length_c   1.000
_cell.angle_alpha   90.00
_cell.angle_beta   90.00
_cell.angle_gamma   90.00
#
_symmetry.space_group_name_H-M   'P 1'
#
loop_
_entity.id
_entity.type
_entity.pdbx_description
1 polymer ?
#
loop_
_entity_poly.entity_id
_entity_poly.type
_entity_poly.pdbx_seq_one_letter_code
_entity_poly.pdbx_strand_id
1 'polypeptide(L)'
;MLILFQTLFTAFALFAIVSVLKKKKESLLGPKGTIFWVVFWLLASIFVWWPESTVKLANYLGIGRGTDLVLYVSLAIIFFILFRLHVKIESIGRDITKVVRKDSLDSV
;
A
#
# COMPACT_ATOMS: atom_id res chain seq x y z
N MET A 1 10.78 1.89 -27.17
CA MET A 1 9.53 1.95 -26.37
C MET A 1 9.70 1.44 -24.93
N LEU A 2 10.41 0.33 -24.69
CA LEU A 2 10.68 -0.20 -23.33
C LEU A 2 11.54 0.73 -22.44
N ILE A 3 12.51 1.43 -23.03
CA ILE A 3 13.45 2.31 -22.29
C ILE A 3 12.73 3.49 -21.64
N LEU A 4 11.67 4.02 -22.27
CA LEU A 4 10.85 5.12 -21.73
C LEU A 4 10.06 4.70 -20.49
N PHE A 5 9.51 3.49 -20.51
CA PHE A 5 8.77 2.96 -19.36
C PHE A 5 9.71 2.71 -18.18
N GLN A 6 10.90 2.18 -18.45
CA GLN A 6 11.90 1.87 -17.45
C GLN A 6 12.47 3.13 -16.79
N THR A 7 12.77 4.19 -17.55
CA THR A 7 13.25 5.46 -16.99
C THR A 7 12.18 6.19 -16.18
N LEU A 8 10.93 6.21 -16.66
CA LEU A 8 9.81 6.83 -15.95
C LEU A 8 9.52 6.12 -14.63
N PHE A 9 9.53 4.77 -14.62
CA PHE A 9 9.30 4.00 -13.41
C PHE A 9 10.44 4.15 -12.40
N THR A 10 11.69 4.21 -12.85
CA THR A 10 12.84 4.39 -11.96
C THR A 10 12.84 5.78 -11.32
N ALA A 11 12.46 6.83 -12.07
CA ALA A 11 12.27 8.17 -11.52
C ALA A 11 11.13 8.21 -10.48
N PHE A 12 10.02 7.52 -10.75
CA PHE A 12 8.90 7.40 -9.82
C PHE A 12 9.27 6.63 -8.54
N ALA A 13 10.03 5.53 -8.66
CA ALA A 13 10.51 4.76 -7.52
C ALA A 13 11.46 5.58 -6.63
N LEU A 14 12.37 6.35 -7.23
CA LEU A 14 13.24 7.28 -6.49
C LEU A 14 12.44 8.37 -5.78
N PHE A 15 11.47 8.98 -6.46
CA PHE A 15 10.56 9.96 -5.86
C PHE A 15 9.77 9.36 -4.68
N ALA A 16 9.31 8.13 -4.82
CA ALA A 16 8.56 7.43 -3.79
C ALA A 16 9.42 7.10 -2.56
N ILE A 17 10.67 6.65 -2.75
CA ILE A 17 11.63 6.43 -1.67
C ILE A 17 11.91 7.75 -0.94
N VAL A 18 12.13 8.85 -1.67
CA VAL A 18 12.34 10.18 -1.07
C VAL A 18 11.09 10.65 -0.30
N SER A 19 9.89 10.37 -0.81
CA SER A 19 8.63 10.70 -0.14
C SER A 19 8.44 9.94 1.17
N VAL A 20 8.82 8.66 1.21
CA VAL A 20 8.81 7.83 2.43
C VAL A 20 9.83 8.34 3.46
N LEU A 21 11.03 8.72 3.00
CA LEU A 21 12.08 9.28 3.88
C LEU A 21 11.68 10.66 4.44
N LYS A 22 11.01 11.51 3.65
CA LYS A 22 10.47 12.79 4.13
C LYS A 22 9.39 12.58 5.19
N LYS A 23 8.47 11.62 4.99
CA LYS A 23 7.42 11.31 5.97
C LYS A 23 7.93 10.67 7.28
N LYS A 24 9.16 10.14 7.31
CA LYS A 24 9.85 9.71 8.54
C LYS A 24 10.19 10.89 9.46
N LYS A 25 10.44 12.08 8.91
CA LYS A 25 10.84 13.27 9.66
C LYS A 25 9.68 13.94 10.40
N GLU A 26 8.43 13.72 9.96
CA GLU A 26 7.25 14.38 10.51
C GLU A 26 6.50 13.55 11.58
N SER A 27 7.04 12.42 12.06
CA SER A 27 6.44 11.60 13.14
C SER A 27 5.01 11.06 12.87
N LEU A 28 4.48 11.22 11.66
CA LEU A 28 3.12 10.80 11.26
C LEU A 28 3.01 9.30 10.96
N LEU A 29 4.13 8.60 10.77
CA LEU A 29 4.18 7.16 10.51
C LEU A 29 4.93 6.48 11.66
N GLY A 30 4.24 5.62 12.41
CA GLY A 30 4.91 4.74 13.37
C GLY A 30 5.96 3.86 12.67
N PRO A 31 7.01 3.39 13.37
CA PRO A 31 8.16 2.69 12.78
C PRO A 31 7.78 1.47 11.92
N LYS A 32 6.65 0.82 12.22
CA LYS A 32 6.08 -0.29 11.44
C LYS A 32 5.58 0.14 10.05
N GLY A 33 5.00 1.34 9.93
CA GLY A 33 4.48 1.86 8.66
C GLY A 33 5.61 2.26 7.69
N THR A 34 6.71 2.79 8.20
CA THR A 34 7.90 3.11 7.39
C THR A 34 8.53 1.85 6.81
N ILE A 35 8.70 0.81 7.63
CA ILE A 35 9.24 -0.50 7.18
C ILE A 35 8.34 -1.12 6.10
N PHE A 36 7.02 -1.12 6.30
CA PHE A 36 6.08 -1.66 5.32
C PHE A 36 6.23 -0.97 3.95
N TRP A 37 6.27 0.37 3.93
CA TRP A 37 6.40 1.12 2.68
C TRP A 37 7.76 0.93 2.00
N VAL A 38 8.86 0.87 2.75
CA VAL A 38 10.19 0.61 2.18
C VAL A 38 10.24 -0.77 1.52
N VAL A 39 9.73 -1.79 2.20
CA VAL A 39 9.67 -3.17 1.67
C VAL A 39 8.78 -3.23 0.43
N PHE A 40 7.63 -2.55 0.44
CA PHE A 40 6.73 -2.48 -0.71
C PHE A 40 7.40 -1.88 -1.96
N TRP A 41 8.11 -0.75 -1.82
CA TRP A 41 8.82 -0.13 -2.95
C TRP A 41 10.00 -0.95 -3.45
N LEU A 42 10.71 -1.65 -2.55
CA LEU A 42 11.76 -2.60 -2.94
C LEU A 42 11.19 -3.75 -3.78
N LEU A 43 10.12 -4.39 -3.32
CA LEU A 43 9.43 -5.45 -4.05
C LEU A 43 8.93 -4.95 -5.41
N ALA A 44 8.25 -3.81 -5.44
CA ALA A 44 7.77 -3.21 -6.69
C ALA A 44 8.91 -2.95 -7.69
N SER A 45 10.08 -2.47 -7.22
CA SER A 45 11.24 -2.25 -8.07
C SER A 45 11.82 -3.54 -8.62
N ILE A 46 11.85 -4.61 -7.82
CA ILE A 46 12.31 -5.95 -8.27
C ILE A 46 11.39 -6.49 -9.36
N PHE A 47 10.06 -6.37 -9.18
CA PHE A 47 9.09 -6.82 -10.18
C PHE A 47 9.20 -6.09 -11.52
N VAL A 48 9.55 -4.79 -11.50
CA VAL A 48 9.73 -4.01 -12.74
C VAL A 48 11.05 -4.31 -13.44
N TRP A 49 12.12 -4.57 -12.69
CA TRP A 49 13.41 -4.93 -13.29
C TRP A 49 13.44 -6.35 -13.83
N TRP A 50 12.62 -7.27 -13.31
CA TRP A 50 12.63 -8.68 -13.70
C TRP A 50 11.24 -9.21 -14.13
N PRO A 51 10.70 -8.78 -15.28
CA PRO A 51 9.38 -9.19 -15.74
C PRO A 51 9.28 -10.71 -16.01
N GLU A 52 10.40 -11.40 -16.30
CA GLU A 52 10.40 -12.86 -16.46
C GLU A 52 9.99 -13.63 -15.19
N SER A 53 10.24 -13.08 -14.00
CA SER A 53 9.82 -13.71 -12.75
C SER A 53 8.30 -13.73 -12.62
N THR A 54 7.64 -12.65 -13.05
CA THR A 54 6.18 -12.54 -13.10
C THR A 54 5.58 -13.52 -14.10
N VAL A 55 6.24 -13.73 -15.25
CA VAL A 55 5.81 -14.69 -16.28
C VAL A 55 5.95 -16.14 -15.81
N LYS A 56 7.05 -16.49 -15.13
CA LYS A 56 7.24 -17.84 -14.55
C LYS A 56 6.22 -18.15 -13.45
N LEU A 57 5.95 -17.18 -12.56
CA LEU A 57 4.90 -17.31 -11.53
C LEU A 57 3.51 -17.44 -12.14
N ALA A 58 3.18 -16.66 -13.17
CA ALA A 58 1.88 -16.71 -13.82
C ALA A 58 1.66 -18.02 -14.60
N ASN A 59 2.70 -18.53 -15.27
CA ASN A 59 2.65 -19.85 -15.92
C ASN A 59 2.47 -21.00 -14.91
N TYR A 60 3.10 -20.92 -13.73
CA TYR A 60 2.88 -21.90 -12.65
C TYR A 60 1.45 -21.85 -12.09
N LEU A 61 0.84 -20.66 -12.08
CA LEU A 61 -0.53 -20.44 -11.59
C LEU A 61 -1.60 -20.60 -12.70
N GLY A 62 -1.21 -21.01 -13.92
CA GLY A 62 -2.13 -21.26 -15.04
C GLY A 62 -2.69 -20.02 -15.73
N ILE A 63 -2.10 -18.84 -15.50
CA ILE A 63 -2.52 -17.55 -16.08
C ILE A 63 -1.53 -17.17 -17.19
N GLY A 64 -1.96 -17.24 -18.45
CA GLY A 64 -1.09 -17.05 -19.62
C GLY A 64 -0.48 -15.64 -19.79
N ARG A 65 -0.81 -14.69 -18.91
CA ARG A 65 -0.30 -13.30 -18.95
C ARG A 65 0.15 -12.88 -17.54
N GLY A 66 1.46 -12.67 -17.38
CA GLY A 66 2.07 -12.25 -16.10
C GLY A 66 1.44 -10.99 -15.47
N THR A 67 1.05 -10.03 -16.31
CA THR A 67 0.42 -8.78 -15.87
C THR A 67 -0.95 -8.99 -15.21
N ASP A 68 -1.72 -9.98 -15.66
CA ASP A 68 -3.09 -10.20 -15.19
C ASP A 68 -3.09 -10.78 -13.76
N LEU A 69 -2.10 -11.64 -13.44
CA LEU A 69 -1.87 -12.11 -12.07
C LEU A 69 -1.65 -10.95 -11.10
N VAL A 70 -0.77 -10.00 -11.47
CA VAL A 70 -0.45 -8.84 -10.63
C VAL A 70 -1.70 -7.96 -10.43
N LEU A 71 -2.52 -7.79 -11.47
CA LEU A 71 -3.78 -7.07 -11.38
C LEU A 71 -4.75 -7.76 -10.42
N TYR A 72 -4.95 -9.07 -10.52
CA TYR A 72 -5.86 -9.78 -9.61
C TYR A 72 -5.40 -9.71 -8.16
N VAL A 73 -4.10 -9.94 -7.90
CA VAL A 73 -3.54 -9.89 -6.55
C VAL A 73 -3.62 -8.48 -5.97
N SER A 74 -3.24 -7.46 -6.74
CA SER A 74 -3.30 -6.07 -6.28
C SER A 74 -4.73 -5.63 -5.98
N LEU A 75 -5.68 -6.00 -6.83
CA LEU A 75 -7.09 -5.68 -6.65
C LEU A 75 -7.64 -6.35 -5.38
N ALA A 76 -7.35 -7.64 -5.17
CA ALA A 76 -7.73 -8.34 -3.94
C ALA A 76 -7.15 -7.69 -2.67
N ILE A 77 -5.87 -7.31 -2.70
CA ILE A 77 -5.20 -6.62 -1.58
C ILE A 77 -5.85 -5.25 -1.32
N ILE A 78 -6.12 -4.47 -2.38
CA ILE A 78 -6.76 -3.16 -2.26
C ILE A 78 -8.14 -3.30 -1.63
N PHE A 79 -8.97 -4.22 -2.11
CA PHE A 79 -10.29 -4.47 -1.52
C PHE A 79 -10.20 -4.89 -0.05
N PHE A 80 -9.24 -5.74 0.31
CA PHE A 80 -9.01 -6.12 1.70
C PHE A 80 -8.62 -4.93 2.59
N ILE A 81 -7.72 -4.06 2.11
CA ILE A 81 -7.31 -2.84 2.82
C ILE A 81 -8.48 -1.88 2.98
N LEU A 82 -9.27 -1.66 1.91
CA LEU A 82 -10.46 -0.80 1.94
C LEU A 82 -11.48 -1.30 2.97
N PHE A 83 -11.74 -2.61 2.98
CA PHE A 83 -12.61 -3.23 3.98
C PHE A 83 -12.09 -2.99 5.40
N ARG A 84 -10.80 -3.22 5.63
CA ARG A 84 -10.20 -3.04 6.95
C ARG A 84 -10.22 -1.58 7.41
N LEU A 85 -10.03 -0.65 6.47
CA LEU A 85 -10.12 0.78 6.73
C LEU A 85 -11.55 1.20 7.08
N HIS A 86 -12.54 0.70 6.35
CA HIS A 86 -13.96 0.95 6.63
C HIS A 86 -14.33 0.51 8.05
N VAL A 87 -13.96 -0.71 8.45
CA VAL A 87 -14.18 -1.20 9.82
C VAL A 87 -13.49 -0.32 10.88
N LYS A 88 -12.27 0.15 10.58
CA LYS A 88 -11.52 1.03 11.50
C LYS A 88 -12.20 2.39 11.64
N ILE A 89 -12.70 2.97 10.56
CA ILE A 89 -13.45 4.24 10.58
C ILE A 89 -14.71 4.09 11.43
N GLU A 90 -15.47 3.03 11.24
CA GLU A 90 -16.69 2.76 12.02
C GLU A 90 -16.39 2.61 13.53
N SER A 91 -15.31 1.90 13.87
CA SER A 91 -14.84 1.79 15.26
C SER A 91 -14.51 3.15 15.86
N ILE A 92 -13.81 4.01 15.11
CA ILE A 92 -13.45 5.36 15.57
C ILE A 92 -14.72 6.19 15.78
N GLY A 93 -15.69 6.12 14.87
CA GLY A 93 -16.99 6.80 15.02
C GLY A 93 -17.68 6.42 16.32
N ARG A 94 -17.75 5.12 16.64
CA ARG A 94 -18.32 4.62 17.91
C ARG A 94 -17.59 5.13 19.13
N ASP A 95 -16.26 5.19 19.09
CA ASP A 95 -15.47 5.66 20.23
C ASP A 95 -15.64 7.18 20.44
N ILE A 96 -15.73 7.96 19.36
CA ILE A 96 -16.09 9.38 19.43
C ILE A 96 -17.46 9.56 20.08
N THR A 97 -18.48 8.79 19.65
CA THR A 97 -19.83 8.86 20.24
C THR A 97 -19.82 8.58 21.74
N LYS A 98 -19.02 7.61 22.21
CA LYS A 98 -18.90 7.31 23.65
C LYS A 98 -18.28 8.47 24.42
N VAL A 99 -17.21 9.08 23.89
CA VAL A 99 -16.53 10.21 24.53
C VAL A 99 -17.49 11.40 24.64
N VAL A 100 -18.14 11.80 23.54
CA VAL A 100 -19.10 12.92 23.53
C VAL A 100 -20.26 12.68 24.50
N ARG A 101 -20.79 11.44 24.56
CA ARG A 101 -21.87 11.09 25.47
C ARG A 101 -21.45 11.17 26.93
N LYS A 102 -20.23 10.72 27.26
CA LYS A 102 -19.68 10.82 28.60
C LYS A 102 -19.52 12.28 29.00
N ASP A 103 -18.88 13.09 28.15
CA ASP A 103 -18.67 14.51 28.41
C ASP A 103 -19.99 15.26 28.64
N SER A 104 -21.04 14.92 27.86
CA SER A 104 -22.37 15.53 28.01
C SER A 104 -23.09 15.15 29.31
N LEU A 105 -22.82 13.96 29.86
CA LEU A 105 -23.42 13.50 31.12
C LEU A 105 -22.64 14.00 32.34
N ASP A 106 -21.32 14.17 32.21
CA ASP A 106 -20.46 14.71 33.28
C ASP A 106 -20.61 16.24 33.41
N SER A 107 -21.10 16.94 32.37
CA SER A 107 -21.30 18.40 32.36
C SER A 107 -22.63 18.90 32.92
N VAL A 108 -23.47 18.01 33.46
CA VAL A 108 -24.79 18.31 34.06
C VAL A 108 -24.74 18.06 35.56
#